data_AF-A0AAD4JAT9-F1
#
_entry.id   AF-A0AAD4JAT9-F1
#
_cell.length_a   1.000
_cell.length_b   1.000
_cell.length_c   1.000
_cell.angle_alpha   90.00
_cell.angle_beta   90.00
_cell.angle_gamma   90.00
#
_symmetry.space_group_name_H-M   'P 1'
#
loop_
_entity.id
_entity.type
_entity.pdbx_description
1 polymer ?
#
loop_
_entity_poly.entity_id
_entity_poly.type
_entity_poly.pdbx_seq_one_letter_code
_entity_poly.pdbx_strand_id
1 'polypeptide(L)'
;MVRLYLSIYMLFRAILAVENVLSDYMFVQLLNGQPSHKTFMIKKKLAKKQRQNRPIPYWIRMRTDNTIRYNAKRRHWRRTKLGF
;
A
#
# COMPACT_ATOMS: atom_id res chain seq x y z
N MET A 1 -18.74 -50.71 6.61
CA MET A 1 -17.34 -50.30 6.33
C MET A 1 -17.24 -49.05 5.46
N VAL A 2 -17.98 -48.92 4.34
CA VAL A 2 -17.89 -47.75 3.42
C VAL A 2 -18.35 -46.41 4.04
N ARG A 3 -19.41 -46.40 4.88
CA ARG A 3 -19.93 -45.18 5.52
C ARG A 3 -18.96 -44.51 6.49
N LEU A 4 -18.11 -45.28 7.18
CA LEU A 4 -17.08 -44.75 8.07
C LEU A 4 -15.94 -44.09 7.30
N TYR A 5 -15.55 -44.67 6.16
CA TYR A 5 -14.48 -44.14 5.32
C TYR A 5 -14.89 -42.81 4.65
N LEU A 6 -16.13 -42.73 4.17
CA LEU A 6 -16.68 -41.48 3.62
C LEU A 6 -16.78 -40.39 4.68
N SER A 7 -17.23 -40.73 5.90
CA SER A 7 -17.34 -39.76 7.00
C SER A 7 -15.98 -39.21 7.45
N ILE A 8 -14.98 -40.08 7.61
CA ILE A 8 -13.61 -39.68 7.95
C ILE A 8 -12.95 -38.88 6.82
N TYR A 9 -13.14 -39.28 5.55
CA TYR A 9 -12.56 -38.54 4.42
C TYR A 9 -13.19 -37.15 4.24
N MET A 10 -14.49 -37.01 4.51
CA MET A 10 -15.18 -35.71 4.49
C MET A 10 -14.75 -34.82 5.67
N LEU A 11 -14.52 -35.38 6.86
CA LEU A 11 -13.96 -34.66 8.01
C LEU A 11 -12.50 -34.26 7.79
N PHE A 12 -11.67 -35.15 7.22
CA PHE A 12 -10.28 -34.87 6.87
C PHE A 12 -10.17 -33.80 5.76
N ARG A 13 -11.04 -33.86 4.73
CA ARG A 13 -11.16 -32.78 3.72
C ARG A 13 -11.62 -31.46 4.31
N ALA A 14 -12.53 -31.46 5.28
CA ALA A 14 -13.00 -30.24 5.93
C ALA A 14 -11.90 -29.59 6.79
N ILE A 15 -11.11 -30.38 7.52
CA ILE A 15 -9.98 -29.90 8.32
C ILE A 15 -8.89 -29.29 7.42
N LEU A 16 -8.48 -29.99 6.36
CA LEU A 16 -7.50 -29.46 5.39
C LEU A 16 -8.01 -28.19 4.67
N ALA A 17 -9.31 -28.08 4.38
CA ALA A 17 -9.86 -26.88 3.75
C ALA A 17 -9.79 -25.65 4.69
N VAL A 18 -9.97 -25.84 6.00
CA VAL A 18 -9.89 -24.75 7.00
C VAL A 18 -8.44 -24.25 7.17
N GLU A 19 -7.46 -25.14 7.14
CA GLU A 19 -6.04 -24.77 7.24
C GLU A 19 -5.55 -23.96 6.02
N ASN A 20 -6.02 -24.30 4.81
CA ASN A 20 -5.67 -23.56 3.60
C ASN A 20 -6.28 -22.14 3.57
N VAL A 21 -7.53 -21.97 4.01
CA VAL A 21 -8.18 -20.65 4.07
C VAL A 21 -7.51 -19.73 5.10
N LEU A 22 -7.12 -20.27 6.25
CA LEU A 22 -6.36 -19.52 7.27
C LEU A 22 -4.96 -19.15 6.75
N SER A 23 -4.27 -20.05 6.05
CA SER A 23 -2.97 -19.78 5.43
C SER A 23 -3.05 -18.68 4.38
N ASP A 24 -4.04 -18.70 3.49
CA ASP A 24 -4.23 -17.68 2.46
C ASP A 24 -4.53 -16.31 3.06
N TYR A 25 -5.35 -16.25 4.12
CA TYR A 25 -5.66 -15.01 4.81
C TYR A 25 -4.41 -14.43 5.50
N MET A 26 -3.61 -15.29 6.14
CA MET A 26 -2.36 -14.89 6.77
C MET A 26 -1.29 -14.46 5.75
N PHE A 27 -1.23 -15.10 4.57
CA PHE A 27 -0.34 -14.72 3.48
C PHE A 27 -0.70 -13.35 2.89
N VAL A 28 -1.98 -13.07 2.66
CA VAL A 28 -2.45 -11.75 2.20
C VAL A 28 -2.17 -10.67 3.25
N GLN A 29 -2.33 -10.95 4.54
CA GLN A 29 -2.00 -9.99 5.60
C GLN A 29 -0.49 -9.71 5.71
N LEU A 30 0.37 -10.71 5.51
CA LEU A 30 1.83 -10.55 5.50
C LEU A 30 2.34 -9.75 4.28
N LEU A 31 1.71 -9.90 3.12
CA LEU A 31 2.07 -9.12 1.91
C LEU A 31 1.70 -7.64 2.01
N ASN A 32 0.65 -7.29 2.77
CA ASN A 32 0.28 -5.89 3.02
C ASN A 32 1.33 -5.14 3.87
N GLY A 33 2.19 -5.86 4.60
CA GLY A 33 3.32 -5.31 5.34
C GLY A 33 4.59 -5.12 4.50
N GLN A 34 4.68 -5.70 3.29
CA GLN A 34 5.88 -5.62 2.47
C GLN A 34 5.93 -4.27 1.72
N PRO A 35 6.94 -3.41 1.96
CA PRO A 35 7.00 -2.07 1.36
C PRO A 35 7.17 -2.12 -0.16
N SER A 36 7.60 -3.23 -0.74
CA SER A 36 7.76 -3.43 -2.18
C SER A 36 6.44 -3.75 -2.90
N HIS A 37 5.55 -4.54 -2.27
CA HIS A 37 4.29 -5.01 -2.85
C HIS A 37 3.16 -4.00 -2.58
N LYS A 38 3.06 -2.99 -3.46
CA LYS A 38 2.07 -1.91 -3.37
C LYS A 38 0.98 -2.02 -4.44
N THR A 39 -0.26 -1.72 -4.07
CA THR A 39 -1.37 -1.58 -5.03
C THR A 39 -1.16 -0.40 -5.99
N PHE A 40 -1.80 -0.43 -7.16
CA PHE A 40 -1.70 0.63 -8.17
C PHE A 40 -2.15 2.00 -7.65
N MET A 41 -3.21 2.03 -6.83
CA MET A 41 -3.70 3.26 -6.21
C MET A 41 -2.66 3.92 -5.31
N ILE A 42 -1.96 3.15 -4.47
CA ILE A 42 -0.89 3.66 -3.61
C ILE A 42 0.29 4.15 -4.45
N LYS A 43 0.68 3.41 -5.51
CA LYS A 43 1.72 3.84 -6.44
C LYS A 43 1.39 5.20 -7.09
N LYS A 44 0.14 5.40 -7.52
CA LYS A 44 -0.34 6.67 -8.08
C LYS A 44 -0.27 7.82 -7.06
N LYS A 45 -0.68 7.58 -5.81
CA LYS A 45 -0.56 8.55 -4.71
C LYS A 45 0.90 8.93 -4.46
N LEU A 46 1.79 7.94 -4.33
CA LEU A 46 3.23 8.13 -4.14
C LEU A 46 3.86 8.95 -5.27
N ALA A 47 3.59 8.59 -6.52
CA ALA A 47 4.09 9.31 -7.70
C ALA A 47 3.61 10.77 -7.74
N LYS A 48 2.35 11.03 -7.36
CA LYS A 48 1.84 12.41 -7.25
C LYS A 48 2.55 13.20 -6.15
N LYS A 49 2.77 12.61 -4.99
CA LYS A 49 3.49 13.25 -3.87
C LYS A 49 4.95 13.53 -4.22
N GLN A 50 5.60 12.65 -4.98
CA GLN A 50 6.95 12.90 -5.51
C GLN A 50 6.97 14.09 -6.48
N ARG A 51 6.05 14.13 -7.45
CA ARG A 51 5.95 15.23 -8.42
C ARG A 51 5.66 16.60 -7.79
N GLN A 52 4.91 16.64 -6.68
CA GLN A 52 4.62 17.87 -5.93
C GLN A 52 5.84 18.38 -5.15
N ASN A 53 6.78 17.51 -4.78
CA ASN A 53 7.90 17.84 -3.91
C ASN A 53 9.09 18.49 -4.64
N ARG A 54 8.81 19.55 -5.41
CA ARG A 54 9.78 20.26 -6.25
C ARG A 54 9.90 21.74 -5.85
N PRO A 55 11.04 22.41 -6.12
CA PRO A 55 11.16 23.85 -5.89
C PRO A 55 10.28 24.63 -6.87
N ILE A 56 10.02 25.89 -6.53
CA ILE A 56 9.31 26.81 -7.44
C ILE A 56 10.24 27.18 -8.60
N PRO A 57 9.76 27.22 -9.85
CA PRO A 57 10.55 27.69 -10.98
C PRO A 57 11.01 29.14 -10.83
N TYR A 58 12.19 29.46 -11.34
CA TYR A 58 12.80 30.79 -11.19
C TYR A 58 11.96 31.91 -11.81
N TRP A 59 11.45 31.70 -13.02
CA TRP A 59 10.65 32.69 -13.74
C TRP A 59 9.35 33.08 -13.03
N ILE A 60 8.80 32.23 -12.17
CA ILE A 60 7.66 32.60 -11.32
C ILE A 60 8.04 33.71 -10.35
N ARG A 61 9.26 33.68 -9.79
CA ARG A 61 9.75 34.74 -8.90
C ARG A 61 9.89 36.09 -9.60
N MET A 62 10.08 36.08 -10.92
CA MET A 62 10.24 37.29 -11.73
C MET A 62 8.90 37.87 -12.21
N ARG A 63 7.76 37.22 -11.96
CA ARG A 63 6.44 37.76 -12.30
C ARG A 63 6.13 38.97 -11.42
N THR A 64 5.58 40.02 -12.02
CA THR A 64 5.06 41.21 -11.32
C THR A 64 3.97 40.80 -10.31
N ASP A 65 3.92 41.52 -9.18
CA ASP A 65 2.97 41.30 -8.06
C ASP A 65 2.94 39.88 -7.48
N ASN A 66 4.03 39.12 -7.65
CA ASN A 66 4.12 37.79 -7.05
C ASN A 66 4.59 37.84 -5.58
N THR A 67 3.73 37.37 -4.68
CA THR A 67 4.03 37.23 -3.24
C THR A 67 4.71 35.89 -2.89
N ILE A 68 4.73 34.93 -3.82
CA ILE A 68 5.18 33.54 -3.57
C ILE A 68 6.70 33.42 -3.78
N ARG A 69 7.45 33.22 -2.69
CA ARG A 69 8.93 33.09 -2.72
C ARG A 69 9.45 31.64 -2.72
N TYR A 70 8.81 30.76 -1.96
CA TYR A 70 9.22 29.36 -1.79
C TYR A 70 8.00 28.43 -1.68
N ASN A 71 8.22 27.12 -1.92
CA ASN A 71 7.16 26.12 -1.80
C ASN A 71 6.99 25.72 -0.33
N ALA A 72 6.06 26.38 0.37
CA ALA A 72 5.76 26.10 1.77
C ALA A 72 5.28 24.65 2.02
N LYS A 73 4.70 24.01 1.01
CA LYS A 73 4.19 22.63 1.10
C LYS A 73 5.23 21.57 0.68
N ARG A 74 6.49 21.96 0.48
CA ARG A 74 7.59 21.01 0.20
C ARG A 74 7.84 20.14 1.43
N ARG A 75 8.00 18.84 1.22
CA ARG A 75 8.12 17.83 2.28
C ARG A 75 9.49 17.16 2.29
N HIS A 76 10.05 16.93 3.46
CA HIS A 76 11.21 16.05 3.63
C HIS A 76 10.79 14.71 4.25
N TRP A 77 11.27 13.59 3.69
CA TRP A 77 10.82 12.24 4.07
C TRP A 77 11.23 11.80 5.48
N ARG A 78 12.30 12.38 6.04
CA ARG A 78 12.68 12.16 7.45
C ARG A 78 11.84 12.97 8.42
N ARG A 79 11.37 14.17 8.03
CA ARG A 79 10.64 15.08 8.94
C ARG A 79 9.13 14.80 8.99
N THR A 80 8.49 14.52 7.85
CA THR A 80 7.02 14.38 7.80
C THR A 80 6.62 13.19 6.94
N LYS A 81 5.80 12.29 7.50
CA LYS A 81 5.26 11.09 6.85
C LYS A 81 3.99 11.41 6.06
N LEU A 82 3.62 10.54 5.11
CA LEU A 82 2.54 10.80 4.16
C LEU A 82 1.14 10.41 4.66
N GLY A 83 1.04 9.67 5.76
CA GLY A 83 -0.20 9.42 6.52
C GLY A 83 -1.38 8.99 5.66
N PHE A 84 -1.28 7.81 5.03
CA PHE A 84 -2.37 7.18 4.29
C PHE A 84 -2.31 5.67 4.43
#